data_AF-A0A1I7RX48-F1
#
_entry.id   AF-A0A1I7RX48-F1
#
_cell.length_a   1.000
_cell.length_b   1.000
_cell.length_c   1.000
_cell.angle_alpha   90.00
_cell.angle_beta   90.00
_cell.angle_gamma   90.00
#
_symmetry.space_group_name_H-M   'P 1'
#
loop_
_entity.id
_entity.type
_entity.pdbx_description
1 polymer ?
#
loop_
_entity_poly.entity_id
_entity_poly.type
_entity_poly.pdbx_seq_one_letter_code
_entity_poly.pdbx_strand_id
1 'polypeptide(L)'
;MIRKKGYFELGSERLARIVLNGIGNGGEEDQGRLKVDRDYKVDGSRILFEISSTDETTVRKTTENLVELISLSLRVVKAGLKYGGVIEKSTEIPLDLKPVFVE
;
A
#
# COMPACT_ATOMS: atom_id res chain seq x y z
N MET A 1 7.17 16.19 14.65
CA MET A 1 6.84 15.47 13.41
C MET A 1 6.11 14.20 13.79
N ILE A 2 4.89 14.03 13.28
CA ILE A 2 4.02 12.89 13.53
C ILE A 2 4.36 11.82 12.51
N ARG A 3 4.43 10.56 12.94
CA ARG A 3 4.83 9.44 12.09
C ARG A 3 3.91 8.26 12.36
N LYS A 4 3.48 7.59 11.29
CA LYS A 4 2.71 6.34 11.32
C LYS A 4 3.42 5.30 10.50
N LYS A 5 3.66 4.14 11.10
CA LYS A 5 4.30 2.99 10.46
C LYS A 5 3.35 1.81 10.46
N GLY A 6 3.46 0.97 9.46
CA GLY A 6 2.70 -0.26 9.39
C GLY A 6 3.09 -1.13 8.22
N TYR A 7 2.31 -2.19 8.02
CA TYR A 7 2.47 -3.05 6.86
C TYR A 7 1.16 -3.68 6.41
N PHE A 8 1.14 -4.11 5.14
CA PHE A 8 0.10 -4.94 4.55
C PHE A 8 0.68 -6.32 4.26
N GLU A 9 -0.07 -7.38 4.54
CA GLU A 9 0.34 -8.78 4.33
C GLU A 9 -0.35 -9.32 3.06
N LEU A 10 0.39 -9.50 1.96
CA LEU A 10 -0.18 -9.84 0.65
C LEU A 10 -0.01 -11.33 0.30
N GLY A 11 0.54 -12.15 1.18
CA GLY A 11 0.67 -13.60 1.00
C GLY A 11 1.77 -14.06 0.03
N SER A 12 2.34 -13.17 -0.79
CA SER A 12 3.55 -13.46 -1.56
C SER A 12 4.35 -12.19 -1.89
N GLU A 13 5.67 -12.33 -2.01
CA GLU A 13 6.55 -11.21 -2.41
C GLU A 13 6.24 -10.71 -3.82
N ARG A 14 5.89 -11.61 -4.74
CA ARG A 14 5.50 -11.25 -6.09
C ARG A 14 4.27 -10.34 -6.10
N LEU A 15 3.23 -10.68 -5.32
CA LEU A 15 2.05 -9.84 -5.21
C LEU A 15 2.35 -8.51 -4.54
N ALA A 16 3.17 -8.50 -3.47
CA ALA A 16 3.62 -7.27 -2.83
C ALA A 16 4.34 -6.32 -3.80
N ARG A 17 5.24 -6.85 -4.65
CA ARG A 17 5.93 -6.06 -5.68
C ARG A 17 5.00 -5.51 -6.75
N ILE A 18 4.05 -6.33 -7.24
CA ILE A 18 3.08 -5.89 -8.25
C ILE A 18 2.20 -4.77 -7.69
N VAL A 19 1.71 -4.92 -6.45
CA VAL A 19 0.88 -3.92 -5.80
C VAL A 19 1.67 -2.63 -5.52
N LEU A 20 2.91 -2.73 -5.02
CA LEU A 20 3.75 -1.55 -4.79
C LEU A 20 4.00 -0.77 -6.09
N ASN A 21 4.31 -1.48 -7.19
CA ASN A 21 4.47 -0.86 -8.50
C ASN A 21 3.17 -0.17 -8.99
N GLY A 22 2.00 -0.70 -8.61
CA GLY A 22 0.70 -0.15 -8.96
C GLY A 22 0.32 1.12 -8.20
N ILE A 23 0.75 1.26 -6.94
CA ILE A 23 0.49 2.46 -6.12
C ILE A 23 1.57 3.55 -6.28
N GLY A 24 2.71 3.19 -6.88
CA GLY A 24 3.86 4.08 -7.06
C GLY A 24 4.85 4.00 -5.89
N ASN A 25 6.09 4.42 -6.15
CA ASN A 25 7.10 4.56 -5.11
C ASN A 25 6.70 5.72 -4.18
N GLY A 26 6.93 5.58 -2.88
CA GLY A 26 6.75 6.66 -1.91
C GLY A 26 7.53 7.92 -2.30
N GLY A 27 7.15 9.06 -1.73
CA GLY A 27 7.81 10.33 -1.97
C GLY A 27 7.14 11.49 -1.24
N GLU A 28 7.87 12.60 -1.17
CA GLU A 28 7.41 13.86 -0.58
C GLU A 28 6.36 14.51 -1.48
N GLU A 29 5.19 14.82 -0.93
CA GLU A 29 4.15 15.59 -1.60
C GLU A 29 3.90 16.87 -0.82
N ASP A 30 3.97 17.99 -1.53
CA ASP A 30 3.70 19.32 -0.97
C ASP A 30 2.26 19.72 -1.32
N GLN A 31 1.34 19.54 -0.36
CA GLN A 31 -0.03 20.04 -0.48
C GLN A 31 -0.12 21.46 0.13
N GLY A 32 0.77 22.36 -0.32
CA GLY A 32 0.79 23.78 0.04
C GLY A 32 1.65 24.11 1.26
N ARG A 33 1.08 24.04 2.49
CA ARG A 33 1.83 24.26 3.75
C ARG A 33 2.10 22.96 4.53
N LEU A 34 1.57 21.85 4.03
CA LEU A 34 1.61 20.56 4.68
C LEU A 34 2.49 19.63 3.84
N LYS A 35 3.66 19.33 4.40
CA LYS A 35 4.59 18.34 3.85
C LYS A 35 4.18 16.97 4.36
N VAL A 36 3.96 16.04 3.44
CA VAL A 36 3.81 14.62 3.77
C VAL A 36 4.94 13.84 3.12
N ASP A 37 5.65 13.08 3.94
CA ASP A 37 6.67 12.14 3.49
C ASP A 37 6.12 10.71 3.58
N ARG A 38 6.42 9.90 2.56
CA ARG A 38 5.89 8.55 2.38
C ARG A 38 7.04 7.66 1.95
N ASP A 39 7.35 6.65 2.74
CA ASP A 39 8.31 5.61 2.38
C ASP A 39 7.60 4.27 2.31
N TYR A 40 7.77 3.57 1.19
CA TYR A 40 7.16 2.27 0.92
C TYR A 40 8.22 1.28 0.47
N LYS A 41 8.21 0.07 1.03
CA LYS A 41 9.14 -0.99 0.66
C LYS A 41 8.51 -2.37 0.74
N VAL A 42 9.03 -3.30 -0.04
CA VAL A 42 8.67 -4.72 0.07
C VAL A 42 9.62 -5.43 1.01
N ASP A 43 9.08 -6.21 1.93
CA ASP A 43 9.81 -7.14 2.79
C ASP A 43 9.11 -8.51 2.75
N GLY A 44 9.63 -9.42 1.93
CA GLY A 44 8.96 -10.68 1.64
C GLY A 44 7.54 -10.46 1.14
N SER A 45 6.54 -11.08 1.76
CA SER A 45 5.11 -10.95 1.43
C SER A 45 4.46 -9.64 1.91
N ARG A 46 5.24 -8.71 2.48
CA ARG A 46 4.72 -7.48 3.08
C ARG A 46 5.05 -6.24 2.26
N ILE A 47 4.12 -5.29 2.25
CA ILE A 47 4.40 -3.89 1.93
C ILE A 47 4.50 -3.14 3.24
N LEU A 48 5.70 -2.69 3.60
CA LEU A 48 5.94 -1.81 4.73
C LEU A 48 5.71 -0.37 4.29
N PHE A 49 5.09 0.43 5.16
CA PHE A 49 4.90 1.86 4.93
C PHE A 49 5.30 2.68 6.15
N GLU A 50 5.82 3.87 5.87
CA GLU A 50 6.02 4.95 6.83
C GLU A 50 5.45 6.24 6.24
N ILE A 51 4.54 6.88 6.96
CA ILE A 51 3.95 8.17 6.59
C ILE A 51 4.28 9.16 7.70
N SER A 52 4.82 10.32 7.34
CA SER A 52 5.10 11.37 8.32
C SER A 52 4.67 12.75 7.84
N SER A 53 4.21 13.57 8.79
CA SER A 53 3.84 14.96 8.53
C SER A 53 3.92 15.78 9.83
N THR A 54 3.83 17.10 9.72
CA THR A 54 3.65 17.98 10.87
C THR A 54 2.21 18.01 11.39
N ASP A 55 1.25 17.49 10.62
CA ASP A 55 -0.18 17.50 10.93
C ASP A 55 -0.76 16.09 11.03
N GLU A 56 -1.52 15.83 12.10
CA GLU A 56 -2.11 14.52 12.39
C GLU A 56 -3.21 14.16 11.38
N THR A 57 -4.00 15.15 10.99
CA THR A 57 -5.09 14.96 10.03
C THR A 57 -4.54 14.53 8.67
N THR A 58 -3.40 15.10 8.26
CA THR A 58 -2.68 14.74 7.05
C THR A 58 -2.19 13.30 7.11
N VAL A 59 -1.51 12.90 8.19
CA VAL A 59 -1.08 11.50 8.37
C VAL A 59 -2.26 10.54 8.30
N ARG A 60 -3.38 10.87 8.96
CA ARG A 60 -4.59 10.02 8.95
C ARG A 60 -5.16 9.87 7.54
N LYS A 61 -5.40 10.98 6.84
CA LYS A 61 -5.95 10.97 5.47
C LYS A 61 -5.02 10.26 4.49
N THR A 62 -3.71 10.48 4.56
CA THR A 62 -2.75 9.80 3.68
C THR A 62 -2.73 8.29 3.96
N THR A 63 -2.86 7.88 5.23
CA THR A 63 -2.98 6.47 5.59
C THR A 63 -4.27 5.85 5.05
N GLU A 64 -5.41 6.53 5.20
CA GLU A 64 -6.70 6.10 4.65
C GLU A 64 -6.62 5.94 3.12
N ASN A 65 -6.06 6.94 2.42
CA ASN A 65 -5.85 6.90 0.97
C ASN A 65 -4.93 5.73 0.53
N LEU A 66 -3.87 5.44 1.29
CA LEU A 66 -2.98 4.31 1.00
C LEU A 66 -3.73 2.96 1.06
N VAL A 67 -4.61 2.79 2.05
CA VAL A 67 -5.45 1.58 2.18
C VAL A 67 -6.35 1.42 0.96
N GLU A 68 -6.98 2.51 0.50
CA GLU A 68 -7.84 2.50 -0.69
C GLU A 68 -7.05 2.18 -1.97
N LEU A 69 -5.87 2.78 -2.14
CA LEU A 69 -4.99 2.53 -3.28
C LEU A 69 -4.54 1.07 -3.36
N ILE A 70 -4.11 0.48 -2.23
CA ILE A 70 -3.73 -0.93 -2.18
C ILE A 70 -4.91 -1.84 -2.52
N SER A 71 -6.09 -1.54 -1.97
CA SER A 71 -7.32 -2.29 -2.27
C SER A 71 -7.70 -2.21 -3.75
N LEU A 72 -7.55 -1.05 -4.37
CA LEU A 72 -7.79 -0.85 -5.80
C LEU A 72 -6.77 -1.64 -6.65
N SER A 73 -5.47 -1.55 -6.32
CA SER A 73 -4.42 -2.30 -7.01
C SER A 73 -4.67 -3.81 -6.92
N LEU A 74 -5.11 -4.33 -5.78
CA LEU A 74 -5.45 -5.74 -5.60
C LEU A 74 -6.62 -6.18 -6.49
N ARG A 75 -7.65 -5.34 -6.64
CA ARG A 75 -8.77 -5.59 -7.56
C ARG A 75 -8.31 -5.62 -9.01
N VAL A 76 -7.41 -4.71 -9.40
CA VAL A 76 -6.83 -4.67 -10.75
C VAL A 76 -5.99 -5.93 -11.02
N VAL A 77 -5.16 -6.34 -10.06
CA VAL A 77 -4.37 -7.59 -10.18
C VAL A 77 -5.29 -8.80 -10.32
N LYS A 78 -6.32 -8.90 -9.49
CA LYS A 78 -7.31 -9.99 -9.56
C LYS A 78 -8.05 -10.01 -10.91
N ALA A 79 -8.41 -8.84 -11.43
CA ALA A 79 -9.04 -8.73 -12.75
C ALA A 79 -8.06 -9.13 -13.87
N GLY A 80 -6.82 -8.65 -13.83
CA GLY A 80 -5.78 -8.99 -14.83
C GLY A 80 -5.50 -10.48 -14.89
N LEU A 81 -5.44 -11.17 -13.75
CA LEU A 81 -5.32 -12.64 -13.70
C LEU A 81 -6.51 -13.37 -14.33
N LYS A 82 -7.73 -12.81 -14.20
CA LYS A 82 -8.94 -13.39 -14.79
C LYS A 82 -8.96 -13.30 -16.32
N TYR A 83 -8.39 -12.24 -16.90
CA TYR A 83 -8.45 -11.99 -18.35
C TYR A 83 -7.16 -12.36 -19.11
N GLY A 84 -6.00 -12.44 -18.44
CA GLY A 84 -4.68 -12.68 -19.05
C GLY A 84 -4.26 -14.13 -19.24
N GLY A 85 -5.12 -15.11 -18.97
CA GLY A 85 -4.85 -16.55 -19.23
C GLY A 85 -3.83 -17.22 -18.30
N VAL A 86 -3.16 -16.47 -17.41
CA VAL A 86 -2.32 -17.05 -16.36
C VAL A 86 -3.25 -17.50 -15.22
N ILE A 87 -3.70 -18.75 -15.32
CA ILE A 87 -4.37 -19.46 -14.22
C ILE A 87 -3.30 -19.77 -13.16
N GLU A 88 -2.85 -18.75 -12.42
CA GLU A 88 -2.24 -19.00 -11.13
C GLU A 88 -3.35 -19.58 -10.25
N LYS A 89 -3.23 -20.89 -9.96
CA LYS A 89 -4.08 -21.63 -9.00
C LYS A 89 -4.44 -20.72 -7.84
N SER A 90 -5.71 -20.33 -7.73
CA SER A 90 -6.36 -19.63 -6.62
C SER A 90 -5.40 -19.16 -5.53
N THR A 91 -4.54 -18.17 -5.84
CA THR A 91 -3.97 -17.37 -4.77
C THR A 91 -5.15 -16.51 -4.34
N GLU A 92 -5.79 -16.86 -3.23
CA GLU A 92 -6.85 -16.04 -2.66
C GLU A 92 -6.26 -14.66 -2.37
N ILE A 93 -6.50 -13.72 -3.28
CA ILE A 93 -6.05 -12.35 -3.10
C ILE A 93 -6.97 -11.72 -2.05
N PRO A 94 -6.45 -11.35 -0.87
CA PRO A 94 -7.27 -10.71 0.15
C PRO A 94 -7.63 -9.30 -0.33
N LEU A 95 -8.90 -9.08 -0.67
CA LEU A 95 -9.38 -7.81 -1.22
C LEU A 95 -9.61 -6.73 -0.16
N ASP A 96 -9.75 -7.14 1.10
CA ASP A 96 -10.03 -6.26 2.24
C ASP A 96 -8.85 -6.28 3.23
N LEU A 97 -7.66 -5.97 2.74
CA LEU A 97 -6.45 -5.92 3.55
C LEU A 97 -6.47 -4.72 4.49
N LYS A 98 -6.29 -4.98 5.79
CA LYS A 98 -6.10 -3.95 6.80
C LYS A 98 -4.61 -3.80 7.11
N PRO A 99 -4.12 -2.56 7.28
CA PRO A 99 -2.76 -2.35 7.71
C PRO A 99 -2.60 -2.83 9.16
N VAL A 100 -1.48 -3.49 9.45
CA VAL A 100 -1.02 -3.73 10.81
C VAL A 100 -0.11 -2.57 11.19
N PHE A 101 -0.49 -1.82 12.20
CA PHE A 101 0.33 -0.69 12.68
C PHE A 101 1.39 -1.18 13.67
N VAL A 102 2.58 -0.61 13.56
CA VAL A 102 3.69 -0.82 14.49
C VAL A 102 3.94 0.47 15.27
N GLU A 103 4.17 0.32 16.58
CA GLU A 103 4.50 1.42 17.51
C GLU A 103 5.90 1.99 17.27
#